data_AF-A0AAD6I9P9-F1
#
_entry.id   AF-A0AAD6I9P9-F1
#
_cell.length_a   1.000
_cell.length_b   1.000
_cell.length_c   1.000
_cell.angle_alpha   90.00
_cell.angle_beta   90.00
_cell.angle_gamma   90.00
#
_symmetry.space_group_name_H-M   'P 1'
#
loop_
_entity.id
_entity.type
_entity.pdbx_description
1 polymer ?
#
loop_
_entity_poly.entity_id
_entity_poly.type
_entity_poly.pdbx_seq_one_letter_code
_entity_poly.pdbx_strand_id
1 'polypeptide(L)' 'MEPSHESWKTMLEPQNYTVKLWTDNDVLKFIKSKYAWLLPTYMGYPHNIQRADIARLLVVQTEGGIYADLDVWA' A
#
# COMPACT_ATOMS: atom_id res chain seq x y z
N MET A 1 16.11 2.91 16.75
CA MET A 1 14.97 3.31 15.90
C MET A 1 14.34 2.03 15.43
N GLU A 2 13.10 1.76 15.81
CA GLU A 2 12.38 0.57 15.34
C GLU A 2 11.59 0.89 14.06
N PRO A 3 11.38 -0.09 13.18
CA PRO A 3 10.47 0.06 12.03
C PRO A 3 9.10 0.56 12.52
N SER A 4 8.57 1.58 11.85
CA SER A 4 7.37 2.28 12.29
C SER A 4 6.10 1.42 12.27
N HIS A 5 6.10 0.29 11.55
CA HIS A 5 4.94 -0.60 11.44
C HIS A 5 4.41 -1.11 12.79
N GLU A 6 5.25 -1.69 13.65
CA GLU A 6 4.78 -2.21 14.95
C GLU A 6 4.42 -1.09 15.93
N SER A 7 5.14 0.03 15.86
CA SER A 7 4.81 1.25 16.62
C SER A 7 3.42 1.78 16.24
N TRP A 8 3.13 1.89 14.94
CA TRP A 8 1.84 2.33 14.44
C TRP A 8 0.71 1.39 14.80
N LYS A 9 0.91 0.07 14.70
CA LYS A 9 -0.09 -0.89 15.15
C LYS A 9 -0.43 -0.68 16.62
N THR A 10 0.60 -0.62 17.47
CA THR A 10 0.44 -0.42 18.91
C THR A 10 -0.27 0.90 19.25
N MET A 11 0.01 1.97 18.51
CA MET A 11 -0.57 3.29 18.76
C MET A 11 -1.98 3.46 18.18
N LEU A 12 -2.24 2.95 16.97
CA LEU A 12 -3.43 3.27 16.19
C LEU A 12 -4.52 2.20 16.29
N GLU A 13 -4.18 0.92 16.44
CA GLU A 13 -5.21 -0.14 16.56
C GLU A 13 -6.11 0.04 17.80
N PRO A 14 -5.61 0.45 18.99
CA PRO A 14 -6.47 0.78 20.13
C PRO A 14 -7.40 1.98 19.88
N GLN A 15 -7.07 2.82 18.89
CA GLN A 15 -7.89 3.95 18.44
C GLN A 15 -8.83 3.57 17.28
N ASN A 16 -9.03 2.26 17.06
CA ASN A 16 -9.94 1.71 16.06
C ASN A 16 -9.51 1.96 14.60
N TYR A 17 -8.22 2.15 14.35
CA TYR A 17 -7.63 2.08 13.01
C TYR A 17 -7.21 0.64 12.68
N THR A 18 -7.20 0.31 11.40
CA THR A 18 -6.55 -0.91 10.90
C THR A 18 -5.26 -0.53 10.19
N VAL A 19 -4.12 -1.01 10.71
CA VAL A 19 -2.83 -0.84 10.05
C VAL A 19 -2.61 -2.04 9.13
N LYS A 20 -2.47 -1.77 7.83
CA LYS A 20 -2.31 -2.82 6.80
C LYS A 20 -1.07 -2.58 5.98
N LEU A 21 -0.16 -3.55 6.00
CA LEU A 21 0.97 -3.61 5.07
C LEU A 21 0.49 -4.14 3.71
N TRP A 22 0.81 -3.42 2.64
CA TRP A 22 0.55 -3.84 1.26
C TRP A 22 1.83 -4.34 0.62
N THR A 23 1.95 -5.66 0.46
CA THR A 23 3.08 -6.27 -0.24
C THR A 23 2.88 -6.21 -1.76
N ASP A 24 3.95 -6.40 -2.53
CA ASP A 24 3.89 -6.50 -4.00
C ASP A 24 2.85 -7.54 -4.47
N ASN A 25 2.75 -8.66 -3.76
CA ASN A 25 1.77 -9.71 -4.06
C ASN A 25 0.34 -9.28 -3.77
N ASP A 26 0.11 -8.54 -2.69
CA ASP A 26 -1.21 -8.00 -2.35
C ASP A 26 -1.66 -6.98 -3.39
N VAL A 27 -0.75 -6.07 -3.77
CA VAL A 27 -0.99 -5.08 -4.82
C VAL A 27 -1.29 -5.75 -6.16
N LEU A 28 -0.53 -6.77 -6.54
CA LEU A 28 -0.76 -7.50 -7.80
C LEU A 28 -2.13 -8.18 -7.82
N LYS A 29 -2.52 -8.86 -6.74
CA LYS A 29 -3.85 -9.48 -6.61
C LYS A 29 -4.96 -8.44 -6.66
N PHE A 30 -4.76 -7.32 -5.98
CA PHE A 30 -5.69 -6.20 -5.96
C PHE A 30 -5.88 -5.59 -7.35
N ILE A 31 -4.82 -5.30 -8.09
CA ILE A 31 -4.90 -4.80 -9.46
C ILE A 31 -5.57 -5.81 -10.39
N LYS A 32 -5.21 -7.09 -10.31
CA LYS A 32 -5.85 -8.15 -11.12
C LYS A 32 -7.36 -8.22 -10.89
N SER A 33 -7.83 -7.94 -9.68
CA SER A 33 -9.25 -8.06 -9.31
C SER A 33 -10.06 -6.78 -9.53
N LYS A 34 -9.50 -5.61 -9.26
CA LYS A 34 -10.22 -4.32 -9.30
C LYS A 34 -9.90 -3.47 -10.54
N TYR A 35 -8.71 -3.65 -11.10
CA TYR A 35 -8.16 -2.81 -12.18
C TYR A 35 -7.52 -3.66 -13.28
N ALA A 36 -8.19 -4.75 -13.69
CA ALA A 36 -7.64 -5.68 -14.69
C ALA A 36 -7.21 -4.98 -16.00
N TRP A 37 -7.90 -3.89 -16.37
CA TRP A 37 -7.58 -3.06 -17.53
C TRP A 37 -6.22 -2.34 -17.41
N LEU A 38 -5.76 -2.05 -16.19
CA LEU A 38 -4.49 -1.37 -15.92
C LEU A 38 -3.31 -2.36 -15.78
N LEU A 39 -3.60 -3.65 -15.62
CA LEU A 39 -2.58 -4.67 -15.37
C LEU A 39 -1.43 -4.67 -16.41
N PRO A 40 -1.67 -4.55 -17.73
CA PRO A 40 -0.58 -4.48 -18.70
C PRO A 40 0.36 -3.28 -18.46
N THR A 41 -0.19 -2.11 -18.13
CA THR A 41 0.58 -0.91 -17.79
C THR A 41 1.38 -1.12 -16.51
N TYR A 42 0.75 -1.65 -15.45
CA TYR A 42 1.40 -1.92 -14.17
C TYR A 42 2.58 -2.89 -14.31
N MET A 43 2.40 -3.95 -15.08
CA MET A 43 3.45 -4.94 -15.37
C MET A 43 4.53 -4.38 -16.30
N GLY A 44 4.19 -3.40 -17.14
CA GLY A 44 5.10 -2.74 -18.07
C GLY A 44 6.05 -1.72 -17.43
N TYR A 45 5.85 -1.34 -16.16
CA TYR A 45 6.76 -0.41 -15.50
C TYR A 45 8.17 -1.01 -15.33
N PRO A 46 9.24 -0.30 -15.74
CA PRO A 46 10.60 -0.81 -15.60
C PRO A 46 11.09 -0.83 -14.14
N HIS A 47 10.53 -0.01 -13.26
CA HIS A 47 11.00 0.13 -11.88
C HIS A 47 9.93 -0.20 -10.84
N ASN A 48 10.33 -0.87 -9.75
CA ASN A 48 9.44 -1.18 -8.63
C ASN A 48 8.83 0.09 -8.00
N ILE A 49 9.58 1.19 -7.95
CA ILE A 49 9.08 2.45 -7.37
C ILE A 49 7.87 2.98 -8.15
N GLN A 50 7.83 2.86 -9.48
CA GLN A 50 6.69 3.28 -10.28
C GLN A 50 5.44 2.42 -10.01
N ARG A 51 5.64 1.12 -9.74
CA ARG A 51 4.56 0.23 -9.30
C ARG A 51 4.02 0.66 -7.94
N ALA A 52 4.89 0.96 -6.98
CA ALA A 52 4.49 1.48 -5.68
C ALA A 52 3.77 2.83 -5.79
N ASP A 53 4.23 3.71 -6.68
CA ASP A 53 3.64 5.04 -6.91
C ASP A 53 2.20 4.98 -7.39
N ILE A 54 1.89 4.10 -8.35
CA ILE A 54 0.50 3.91 -8.78
C ILE A 54 -0.29 3.12 -7.73
N ALA A 55 0.31 2.14 -7.06
CA ALA A 55 -0.37 1.29 -6.10
C ALA A 55 -0.95 2.10 -4.92
N ARG A 56 -0.20 3.05 -4.36
CA ARG A 56 -0.69 3.88 -3.25
C ARG A 56 -1.93 4.68 -3.63
N LEU A 57 -1.99 5.19 -4.87
CA LEU A 57 -3.16 5.93 -5.37
C LEU A 57 -4.37 5.01 -5.54
N LEU A 58 -4.19 3.83 -6.12
CA LEU A 58 -5.28 2.87 -6.35
C LEU A 58 -5.84 2.32 -5.04
N VAL A 59 -4.97 2.02 -4.08
CA VAL A 59 -5.36 1.52 -2.75
C VAL A 59 -6.20 2.57 -2.03
N VAL A 60 -5.71 3.82 -1.90
CA VAL A 60 -6.45 4.88 -1.21
C VAL A 60 -7.74 5.22 -1.94
N GLN A 61 -7.75 5.21 -3.27
CA GLN A 61 -8.95 5.49 -4.04
C GLN A 61 -10.05 4.43 -3.84
N THR A 62 -9.70 3.15 -3.70
CA THR A 62 -10.67 2.05 -3.52
C THR A 62 -11.05 1.83 -2.06
N GLU A 63 -10.07 1.75 -1.17
CA GLU A 63 -10.25 1.35 0.23
C GLU A 63 -10.50 2.56 1.15
N GLY A 64 -10.19 3.78 0.67
CA GLY A 64 -10.15 4.98 1.52
C GLY A 64 -8.95 4.97 2.48
N GLY A 65 -9.03 5.78 3.52
CA GLY A 65 -8.01 5.84 4.57
C GLY A 65 -6.80 6.69 4.21
N ILE A 66 -5.67 6.39 4.87
CA ILE A 66 -4.41 7.14 4.80
C ILE A 66 -3.30 6.21 4.36
N TYR A 67 -2.46 6.68 3.44
CA TYR A 67 -1.21 6.03 3.06
C TYR A 67 -0.04 6.63 3.84
N ALA A 68 0.92 5.78 4.20
CA ALA A 68 2.22 6.19 4.74
C ALA A 68 3.33 5.33 4.13
N ASP A 69 4.47 5.95 3.82
CA ASP A 69 5.66 5.22 3.36
C ASP A 69 6.29 4.41 4.51
N LEU A 70 6.97 3.31 4.17
CA LEU A 70 7.55 2.39 5.16
C LEU A 70 8.75 2.97 5.91
N ASP A 71 9.37 4.02 5.38
CA ASP A 71 10.52 4.73 5.94
C ASP A 71 10.14 6.00 6.70
N VAL A 72 8.85 6.25 6.92
CA VAL A 72 8.40 7.28 7.86
C VAL A 72 8.78 6.85 9.27
N TRP A 73 9.60 7.64 9.93
CA TRP A 73 9.98 7.43 11.33
C TRP A 73 8.87 7.90 12.28
N ALA A 74 8.66 7.13 13.35
CA ALA A 74 7.74 7.42 14.45
C ALA A 74 8.52 7.49 15.77
#